data_AF-A0A3S5BUR5-F1
#
_entry.id   AF-A0A3S5BUR5-F1
#
_cell.length_a   1.000
_cell.length_b   1.000
_cell.length_c   1.000
_cell.angle_alpha   90.00
_cell.angle_beta   90.00
_cell.angle_gamma   90.00
#
_symmetry.space_group_name_H-M   'P 1'
#
loop_
_entity.id
_entity.type
_entity.pdbx_description
1 polymer ?
#
loop_
_entity_poly.entity_id
_entity_poly.type
_entity_poly.pdbx_seq_one_letter_code
_entity_poly.pdbx_strand_id
1 'polypeptide(L)'
;MMELVPVLLIGLLLPGQANLRDHIEQQFDLETTRSQLAETGHVQLAGYAERAIGLMQRFCAPARDEEVARLREIEDPVELFR
;
A
#
# COMPACT_ATOMS: atom_id res chain seq x y z
N MET A 1 -3.58 6.00 10.07
CA MET A 1 -3.03 4.70 9.61
C MET A 1 -2.78 4.70 8.10
N MET A 2 -3.72 5.11 7.26
CA MET A 2 -3.59 5.07 5.78
C MET A 2 -2.46 5.93 5.18
N GLU A 3 -1.99 6.96 5.88
CA GLU A 3 -0.85 7.75 5.39
C GLU A 3 0.49 7.11 5.76
N LEU A 4 0.50 6.17 6.70
CA LEU A 4 1.73 5.62 7.25
C LEU A 4 2.44 4.70 6.25
N VAL A 5 1.70 3.91 5.46
CA VAL A 5 2.28 2.96 4.51
C VAL A 5 3.12 3.65 3.44
N PRO A 6 2.61 4.61 2.64
CA PRO A 6 3.42 5.32 1.66
C PRO A 6 4.58 6.10 2.30
N VAL A 7 4.39 6.70 3.49
CA VAL A 7 5.47 7.39 4.21
C VAL A 7 6.61 6.44 4.58
N LEU A 8 6.29 5.26 5.11
CA LEU A 8 7.29 4.24 5.45
C LEU A 8 8.00 3.73 4.20
N LEU A 9 7.26 3.44 3.13
CA LEU A 9 7.84 2.96 1.86
C LEU A 9 8.78 3.99 1.23
N ILE A 10 8.40 5.27 1.24
CA ILE A 10 9.24 6.37 0.76
C ILE A 10 10.49 6.52 1.65
N GLY A 11 10.36 6.31 2.97
CA GLY A 11 11.48 6.33 3.91
C GLY A 11 12.52 5.23 3.68
N LEU A 12 12.17 4.15 2.97
CA LEU A 12 13.09 3.07 2.59
C LEU A 12 13.85 3.35 1.28
N LEU A 13 13.49 4.41 0.56
CA LEU A 13 14.11 4.72 -0.73
C LEU A 13 15.53 5.28 -0.57
N LEU A 14 16.41 4.87 -1.47
CA LEU A 14 17.74 5.43 -1.61
C LEU A 14 17.71 6.77 -2.37
N PRO A 15 18.69 7.66 -2.14
CA PRO A 15 18.83 8.88 -2.94
C PRO A 15 18.87 8.57 -4.44
N GLY A 16 18.16 9.36 -5.25
CA GLY A 16 18.11 9.20 -6.71
C GLY A 16 17.00 8.28 -7.24
N GLN A 17 16.21 7.65 -6.38
CA GLN A 17 15.07 6.80 -6.78
C GLN A 17 13.78 7.60 -7.03
N ALA A 18 13.86 8.71 -7.78
CA ALA A 18 12.72 9.61 -8.03
C ALA A 18 11.53 8.90 -8.70
N ASN A 19 11.77 8.12 -9.75
CA ASN A 19 10.70 7.36 -10.43
C ASN A 19 9.96 6.40 -9.47
N LEU A 20 10.68 5.85 -8.50
CA LEU A 20 10.12 4.90 -7.56
C LEU A 20 9.29 5.60 -6.47
N ARG A 21 9.74 6.78 -6.04
CA ARG A 21 8.95 7.70 -5.20
C ARG A 21 7.64 8.07 -5.90
N ASP A 22 7.73 8.58 -7.13
CA ASP A 22 6.55 9.00 -7.90
C ASP A 22 5.58 7.85 -8.07
N HIS A 23 6.08 6.63 -8.31
CA HIS A 23 5.24 5.44 -8.41
C HIS A 23 4.52 5.10 -7.11
N ILE A 24 5.18 5.19 -5.95
CA ILE A 24 4.55 4.98 -4.63
C ILE A 24 3.46 6.04 -4.40
N GLU A 25 3.78 7.31 -4.64
CA GLU A 25 2.84 8.42 -4.44
C GLU A 25 1.60 8.29 -5.34
N GLN A 26 1.78 7.91 -6.61
CA GLN A 26 0.67 7.66 -7.54
C GLN A 26 -0.17 6.44 -7.16
N GLN A 27 0.46 5.34 -6.72
CA GLN A 27 -0.27 4.15 -6.31
C GLN A 27 -1.13 4.39 -5.07
N PHE A 28 -0.68 5.24 -4.15
CA PHE A 28 -1.36 5.46 -2.88
C PHE A 28 -2.20 6.74 -2.81
N ASP A 29 -2.42 7.45 -3.92
CA ASP A 29 -3.13 8.74 -4.03
C ASP A 29 -4.03 9.05 -2.81
N LEU A 30 -3.39 9.68 -1.83
CA LEU A 30 -3.97 9.91 -0.52
C LEU A 30 -5.02 11.03 -0.58
N GLU A 31 -4.87 11.96 -1.52
CA GLU A 31 -5.82 13.05 -1.74
C GLU A 31 -7.16 12.51 -2.24
N THR A 32 -7.15 11.65 -3.26
CA THR A 32 -8.38 10.99 -3.75
C THR A 32 -9.02 10.14 -2.66
N THR A 33 -8.20 9.38 -1.92
CA THR A 33 -8.67 8.52 -0.82
C THR A 33 -9.30 9.33 0.32
N ARG A 34 -8.69 10.46 0.68
CA ARG A 34 -9.21 11.39 1.70
C ARG A 34 -10.50 12.06 1.25
N SER A 35 -10.59 12.46 -0.01
CA SER A 35 -11.79 13.05 -0.58
C SER A 35 -12.96 12.07 -0.54
N GLN A 36 -12.73 10.81 -0.96
CA GLN A 36 -13.74 9.75 -0.87
C GLN A 36 -14.22 9.53 0.57
N LEU A 37 -13.31 9.51 1.55
CA LEU A 37 -13.67 9.35 2.96
C LEU A 37 -14.53 10.52 3.45
N ALA A 38 -14.19 11.75 3.07
CA ALA A 38 -14.96 12.93 3.44
C ALA A 38 -16.37 12.93 2.83
N GLU A 39 -16.52 12.47 1.59
CA GLU A 39 -17.80 12.44 0.87
C GLU A 39 -18.70 11.28 1.28
N THR A 40 -18.12 10.08 1.46
CA THR A 40 -18.88 8.84 1.65
C THR A 40 -18.85 8.32 3.09
N GLY A 41 -17.96 8.84 3.94
CA GLY A 41 -17.72 8.31 5.29
C GLY A 41 -16.99 6.96 5.32
N HIS A 42 -16.59 6.43 4.16
CA HIS A 42 -16.02 5.11 4.03
C HIS A 42 -14.76 5.13 3.15
N VAL A 43 -13.96 4.06 3.28
CA VAL A 43 -12.78 3.85 2.44
C VAL A 43 -12.68 2.39 2.05
N GLN A 44 -12.34 2.12 0.79
CA GLN A 44 -12.25 0.75 0.29
C GLN A 44 -10.89 0.13 0.66
N LEU A 45 -10.84 -0.52 1.83
CA LEU A 45 -9.61 -1.14 2.35
C LEU A 45 -9.05 -2.24 1.44
N ALA A 46 -9.90 -3.03 0.77
CA ALA A 46 -9.44 -4.07 -0.15
C ALA A 46 -8.62 -3.50 -1.32
N GLY A 47 -9.07 -2.38 -1.90
CA GLY A 47 -8.33 -1.69 -2.97
C GLY A 47 -7.03 -1.07 -2.45
N TYR A 48 -7.02 -0.62 -1.20
CA TYR A 48 -5.81 -0.13 -0.55
C TYR A 48 -4.79 -1.25 -0.32
N ALA A 49 -5.24 -2.42 0.14
CA ALA A 49 -4.39 -3.58 0.38
C ALA A 49 -3.75 -4.11 -0.92
N GLU A 50 -4.51 -4.23 -2.01
CA GLU A 50 -3.96 -4.70 -3.30
C GLU A 50 -2.84 -3.79 -3.83
N ARG A 51 -2.96 -2.47 -3.64
CA ARG A 51 -1.91 -1.52 -4.05
C ARG A 51 -0.65 -1.70 -3.20
N ALA A 52 -0.80 -1.91 -1.90
CA ALA A 52 0.33 -2.22 -1.02
C ALA A 52 1.01 -3.53 -1.40
N ILE A 53 0.25 -4.60 -1.61
CA ILE A 53 0.79 -5.92 -2.00
C ILE A 53 1.48 -5.83 -3.37
N GLY A 54 0.88 -5.13 -4.33
CA GLY A 54 1.47 -4.90 -5.65
C GLY A 54 2.81 -4.17 -5.60
N LEU A 55 2.96 -3.18 -4.71
CA LEU A 55 4.25 -2.56 -4.44
C LEU A 55 5.20 -3.53 -3.77
N MET A 56 4.77 -4.29 -2.75
CA MET A 56 5.63 -5.28 -2.09
C MET A 56 6.19 -6.31 -3.08
N GLN A 57 5.41 -6.78 -4.05
CA GLN A 57 5.88 -7.71 -5.10
C GLN A 57 7.00 -7.12 -5.97
N ARG A 58 7.03 -5.80 -6.17
CA ARG A 58 8.07 -5.13 -6.97
C ARG A 58 9.33 -4.85 -6.16
N PHE A 59 9.19 -4.64 -4.86
CA PHE A 59 10.27 -4.22 -3.97
C PHE A 59 10.96 -5.38 -3.24
N CYS A 60 10.22 -6.43 -2.91
CA CYS A 60 10.77 -7.56 -2.18
C CYS A 60 11.69 -8.37 -3.09
N ALA A 61 12.74 -8.96 -2.51
CA ALA A 61 13.56 -9.92 -3.26
C ALA A 61 12.74 -11.17 -3.59
N PRO A 62 13.07 -11.89 -4.68
CA PRO A 62 12.30 -13.05 -5.16
C PRO A 62 12.05 -14.13 -4.11
N ALA A 63 12.94 -14.27 -3.12
CA ALA A 63 12.79 -15.18 -2.00
C ALA A 63 11.54 -14.92 -1.12
N ARG A 64 10.83 -13.81 -1.31
CA ARG A 64 9.63 -13.42 -0.56
C ARG A 64 8.36 -13.40 -1.42
N ASP A 65 8.45 -13.78 -2.69
CA ASP A 65 7.32 -13.67 -3.62
C ASP A 65 6.13 -14.54 -3.18
N GLU A 66 6.40 -15.73 -2.64
CA GLU A 66 5.36 -16.62 -2.10
C GLU A 66 4.69 -16.02 -0.86
N GLU A 67 5.45 -15.52 0.11
CA GLU A 67 4.89 -14.89 1.30
C GLU A 67 4.07 -13.64 0.95
N VAL A 68 4.54 -12.83 0.00
CA VAL A 68 3.79 -11.66 -0.47
C VAL A 68 2.51 -12.08 -1.19
N ALA A 69 2.52 -13.18 -1.95
CA ALA A 69 1.32 -13.70 -2.60
C ALA A 69 0.26 -14.16 -1.57
N ARG A 70 0.69 -14.82 -0.48
CA ARG A 70 -0.21 -15.26 0.61
C ARG A 70 -0.94 -14.12 1.31
N LEU A 71 -0.43 -12.88 1.26
CA LEU A 71 -1.14 -11.72 1.82
C LEU A 71 -2.52 -11.49 1.17
N ARG A 72 -2.75 -12.00 -0.04
CA ARG A 72 -4.05 -11.92 -0.73
C ARG A 72 -5.08 -12.92 -0.21
N GLU A 73 -4.65 -13.92 0.56
CA GLU A 73 -5.55 -14.91 1.18
C GLU A 73 -6.24 -14.35 2.44
N ILE A 74 -5.86 -13.15 2.88
CA ILE A 74 -6.44 -12.48 4.04
C ILE A 74 -7.74 -11.79 3.62
N GLU A 75 -8.87 -12.43 3.90
CA GLU A 75 -10.19 -11.96 3.45
C GLU A 75 -10.73 -10.77 4.26
N ASP A 76 -10.47 -10.72 5.56
CA ASP A 76 -10.85 -9.59 6.42
C ASP A 76 -9.61 -9.01 7.12
N PRO A 77 -9.07 -7.89 6.59
CA PRO A 77 -7.90 -7.25 7.19
C PRO A 77 -8.18 -6.66 8.57
N VAL A 78 -9.45 -6.52 8.99
CA VAL A 78 -9.77 -6.11 10.36
C VAL A 78 -9.46 -7.23 11.35
N GLU A 79 -9.55 -8.50 10.95
CA GLU A 79 -9.21 -9.64 11.84
C GLU A 79 -7.74 -9.65 12.25
N LEU A 80 -6.85 -9.10 11.42
CA LEU A 80 -5.43 -8.92 11.76
C LEU A 80 -5.19 -7.99 12.96
N PHE A 81 -6.15 -7.11 13.27
CA PHE A 81 -6.04 -6.13 14.35
C PHE A 81 -6.90 -6.47 15.56
N ARG A 82 -7.55 -7.64 15.57
CA ARG A 82 -8.37 -8.14 16.67
C ARG A 82 -7.49 -8.89 17.68
#